data_AF-A0A224XG67-F1
#
_entry.id   AF-A0A224XG67-F1
#
_cell.length_a   1.000
_cell.length_b   1.000
_cell.length_c   1.000
_cell.angle_alpha   90.00
_cell.angle_beta   90.00
_cell.angle_gamma   90.00
#
_symmetry.space_group_name_H-M   'P 1'
#
loop_
_entity.id
_entity.type
_entity.pdbx_description
1 polymer ?
#
loop_
_entity_poly.entity_id
_entity_poly.type
_entity_poly.pdbx_seq_one_letter_code
_entity_poly.pdbx_strand_id
1 'polypeptide(L)'
;MLYFLALLSTIIAMGKSAAIVDDELICTCTDVLCRELGHCALGEVKDICGCCNECARDNGEPCGGIYNHAGICGIGLRCQPNDFRQLPGTCVSDK
;
A
#
# COMPACT_ATOMS: atom_id res chain seq x y z
N MET A 1 -27.60 48.42 7.47
CA MET A 1 -26.15 48.48 7.78
C MET A 1 -25.66 47.34 8.68
N LEU A 2 -26.37 46.95 9.74
CA LEU A 2 -25.95 45.83 10.62
C LEU A 2 -26.01 44.43 9.96
N TYR A 3 -26.95 44.20 9.04
CA TYR A 3 -27.06 42.93 8.30
C TYR A 3 -25.89 42.67 7.35
N PHE A 4 -25.29 43.72 6.77
CA PHE A 4 -24.16 43.58 5.84
C PHE A 4 -22.87 43.14 6.56
N LEU A 5 -22.70 43.56 7.82
CA LEU A 5 -21.58 43.15 8.67
C LEU A 5 -21.74 41.71 9.17
N ALA A 6 -22.98 41.26 9.42
CA ALA A 6 -23.26 39.89 9.83
C ALA A 6 -22.95 38.87 8.73
N LEU A 7 -23.21 39.21 7.46
CA LEU A 7 -22.92 38.35 6.31
C LEU A 7 -21.42 38.18 6.03
N LEU A 8 -20.59 39.16 6.41
CA LEU A 8 -19.13 39.04 6.29
C LEU A 8 -18.52 38.11 7.36
N SER A 9 -19.15 38.00 8.53
CA SER A 9 -18.65 37.16 9.63
C SER A 9 -18.87 35.65 9.44
N THR A 10 -19.82 35.24 8.59
CA THR A 10 -20.14 33.81 8.40
C THR A 10 -19.22 33.11 7.40
N ILE A 11 -18.46 33.84 6.58
CA ILE A 11 -17.56 33.27 5.55
C ILE A 11 -16.25 32.76 6.16
N ILE A 12 -15.87 33.22 7.35
CA ILE A 12 -14.58 32.88 8.00
C ILE A 12 -14.59 31.48 8.64
N ALA A 13 -15.76 30.82 8.75
CA ALA A 13 -15.88 29.52 9.42
C ALA A 13 -15.67 28.29 8.49
N MET A 14 -15.55 28.46 7.18
CA MET A 14 -15.38 27.36 6.21
C MET A 14 -13.96 27.33 5.62
N GLY A 15 -12.95 27.38 6.49
CA GLY A 15 -11.54 27.42 6.10
C GLY A 15 -10.66 26.39 6.80
N LYS A 16 -11.22 25.28 7.28
CA LYS A 16 -10.42 24.15 7.75
C LYS A 16 -10.13 23.26 6.55
N SER A 17 -9.04 23.59 5.84
CA SER A 17 -8.44 22.71 4.84
C SER A 17 -8.33 21.31 5.44
N ALA A 18 -8.88 20.32 4.74
CA ALA A 18 -8.52 18.94 4.96
C ALA A 18 -7.00 18.84 4.79
N ALA A 19 -6.28 18.57 5.87
CA ALA A 19 -4.89 18.18 5.76
C ALA A 19 -4.90 16.76 5.15
N ILE A 20 -4.64 16.67 3.85
CA ILE A 20 -4.03 15.48 3.28
C ILE A 20 -2.62 15.45 3.86
N VAL A 21 -2.43 14.65 4.91
CA VAL A 21 -1.08 14.23 5.30
C VAL A 21 -0.67 13.26 4.22
N ASP A 22 0.38 13.59 3.48
CA ASP A 22 0.96 12.69 2.49
C ASP A 22 1.32 11.38 3.23
N ASP A 23 0.59 10.29 2.97
CA ASP A 23 0.90 8.97 3.53
C ASP A 23 2.13 8.42 2.79
N GLU A 24 3.30 8.94 3.15
CA GLU A 24 4.59 8.39 2.74
C GLU A 24 4.88 7.15 3.59
N LEU A 25 5.20 6.04 2.94
CA LEU A 25 5.57 4.82 3.64
C LEU A 25 6.99 4.98 4.21
N ILE A 26 7.10 5.09 5.53
CA ILE A 26 8.37 5.15 6.25
C ILE A 26 8.63 3.82 6.95
N CYS A 27 9.72 3.14 6.60
CA CYS A 27 10.09 1.83 7.15
C CYS A 27 11.35 1.90 8.02
N THR A 28 11.36 1.16 9.14
CA THR A 28 12.53 0.88 9.99
C THR A 28 12.43 -0.55 10.53
N CYS A 29 13.51 -1.31 10.49
CA CYS A 29 13.51 -2.71 10.96
C CYS A 29 13.89 -2.87 12.45
N THR A 30 14.20 -1.79 13.16
CA THR A 30 14.81 -1.85 14.49
C THR A 30 13.90 -2.49 15.55
N ASP A 31 12.59 -2.32 15.43
CA ASP A 31 11.59 -2.78 16.42
C ASP A 31 10.47 -3.62 15.78
N VAL A 32 10.75 -4.27 14.64
CA VAL A 32 9.76 -5.08 13.92
C VAL A 32 9.81 -6.52 14.44
N LEU A 33 8.69 -7.00 14.98
CA LEU A 33 8.51 -8.42 15.30
C LEU A 33 8.00 -9.18 14.09
N CYS A 34 8.87 -9.95 13.45
CA CYS A 34 8.49 -10.78 12.32
C CYS A 34 7.74 -12.04 12.76
N ARG A 35 6.74 -12.41 11.96
CA ARG A 35 6.03 -13.67 12.11
C ARG A 35 6.94 -14.84 11.71
N GLU A 36 6.90 -15.93 12.48
CA GLU A 36 7.50 -17.19 12.05
C GLU A 36 6.77 -17.76 10.83
N LEU A 37 7.53 -18.06 9.78
CA LEU A 37 7.00 -18.68 8.58
C LEU A 37 7.01 -20.20 8.70
N GLY A 38 5.98 -20.83 8.12
CA GLY A 38 6.00 -22.25 7.82
C GLY A 38 6.78 -22.54 6.55
N HIS A 39 6.50 -23.69 5.93
CA HIS A 39 7.08 -24.03 4.64
C HIS A 39 6.46 -23.20 3.50
N CYS A 40 7.25 -22.34 2.86
CA CYS A 40 6.83 -21.58 1.68
C CYS A 40 7.15 -22.34 0.38
N ALA A 41 6.13 -22.99 -0.19
CA ALA A 41 6.28 -23.84 -1.38
C ALA A 41 6.85 -23.11 -2.61
N LEU A 42 6.64 -21.80 -2.71
CA LEU A 42 7.06 -20.96 -3.84
C LEU A 42 8.20 -20.00 -3.50
N GLY A 43 8.88 -20.25 -2.36
CA GLY A 43 9.96 -19.43 -1.86
C GLY A 43 9.51 -18.32 -0.90
N GLU A 44 10.51 -17.71 -0.28
CA GLU A 44 10.35 -16.58 0.63
C GLU A 44 10.70 -15.27 -0.09
N VAL A 45 9.93 -14.24 0.19
CA VAL A 45 10.12 -12.87 -0.28
C VAL A 45 10.22 -11.95 0.93
N LYS A 46 10.54 -10.68 0.70
CA LYS A 46 10.49 -9.66 1.76
C LYS A 46 9.14 -8.95 1.77
N ASP A 47 8.72 -8.55 2.96
CA ASP A 47 7.59 -7.64 3.15
C ASP A 47 7.84 -6.28 2.45
N ILE A 48 6.81 -5.44 2.47
CA ILE A 48 6.80 -4.08 1.91
C ILE A 48 7.93 -3.18 2.46
N CYS A 49 8.44 -3.47 3.66
CA CYS A 49 9.51 -2.71 4.31
C CYS A 49 10.89 -3.35 4.16
N GLY A 50 11.01 -4.52 3.54
CA GLY A 50 12.26 -5.26 3.44
C GLY A 50 12.68 -5.99 4.72
N CYS A 51 11.89 -5.94 5.79
CA CYS A 51 12.30 -6.41 7.12
C CYS A 51 12.01 -7.90 7.28
N CYS A 52 10.73 -8.27 7.25
CA CYS A 52 10.30 -9.64 7.48
C CYS A 52 10.30 -10.46 6.20
N ASN A 53 10.52 -11.75 6.35
CA ASN A 53 10.24 -12.70 5.28
C ASN A 53 8.73 -12.95 5.24
N GLU A 54 8.20 -13.14 4.04
CA GLU A 54 6.83 -13.61 3.77
C GLU A 54 6.86 -14.74 2.73
N CYS A 55 5.85 -15.60 2.71
CA CYS A 55 5.72 -16.55 1.61
C CYS A 55 5.31 -15.82 0.33
N ALA A 56 5.95 -16.18 -0.78
CA ALA A 56 5.62 -15.64 -2.08
C ALA A 56 4.21 -16.05 -2.54
N ARG A 57 3.58 -15.21 -3.36
CA ARG A 57 2.22 -15.39 -3.88
C ARG A 57 2.17 -16.44 -5.00
N ASP A 58 1.11 -17.25 -4.98
CA ASP A 58 0.83 -18.28 -5.98
C ASP A 58 0.09 -17.72 -7.21
N ASN A 59 -0.03 -18.54 -8.25
CA ASN A 59 -0.75 -18.22 -9.47
C ASN A 59 -2.21 -17.83 -9.17
N GLY A 60 -2.65 -16.71 -9.75
CA GLY A 60 -3.99 -16.17 -9.55
C GLY A 60 -4.15 -15.32 -8.29
N GLU A 61 -3.16 -15.29 -7.39
CA GLU A 61 -3.20 -14.43 -6.20
C GLU A 61 -2.88 -12.96 -6.54
N PRO A 62 -3.39 -12.01 -5.73
CA PRO A 62 -3.07 -10.60 -5.90
C PRO A 62 -1.58 -10.31 -5.62
N CYS A 63 -1.00 -9.38 -6.37
CA CYS A 63 0.40 -8.99 -6.25
C CYS A 63 0.63 -7.52 -6.59
N GLY A 64 1.77 -6.96 -6.19
CA GLY A 64 2.14 -5.59 -6.51
C GLY A 64 1.23 -4.57 -5.80
N GLY A 65 0.69 -3.63 -6.58
CA GLY A 65 0.04 -2.43 -6.04
C GLY A 65 1.05 -1.44 -5.46
N ILE A 66 0.55 -0.36 -4.84
CA ILE A 66 1.42 0.65 -4.25
C ILE A 66 2.37 -0.01 -3.22
N TYR A 67 3.67 0.25 -3.37
CA TYR A 67 4.75 -0.33 -2.54
C TYR A 67 4.78 -1.88 -2.46
N ASN A 68 4.13 -2.61 -3.38
CA ASN A 68 3.94 -4.07 -3.29
C ASN A 68 3.11 -4.54 -2.07
N HIS A 69 2.20 -3.71 -1.55
CA HIS A 69 1.37 -4.08 -0.39
C HIS A 69 0.55 -5.37 -0.59
N ALA A 70 0.25 -5.76 -1.84
CA ALA A 70 -0.45 -7.01 -2.13
C ALA A 70 0.46 -8.24 -2.11
N GLY A 71 1.79 -8.05 -2.11
CA GLY A 71 2.80 -9.09 -2.06
C GLY A 71 3.53 -9.31 -3.39
N ILE A 72 4.45 -10.27 -3.38
CA ILE A 72 5.38 -10.57 -4.46
C ILE A 72 5.17 -12.02 -4.92
N CYS A 73 5.10 -12.23 -6.23
CA CYS A 73 4.90 -13.56 -6.81
C CYS A 73 6.10 -14.49 -6.58
N GLY A 74 5.82 -15.78 -6.46
CA GLY A 74 6.83 -16.81 -6.26
C GLY A 74 7.61 -17.21 -7.50
N ILE A 75 8.49 -18.20 -7.32
CA ILE A 75 9.40 -18.69 -8.35
C ILE A 75 8.61 -19.14 -9.61
N GLY A 76 9.03 -18.66 -10.78
CA GLY A 76 8.40 -18.99 -12.07
C GLY A 76 7.10 -18.23 -12.37
N LEU A 77 6.76 -17.22 -11.55
CA LEU A 77 5.63 -16.34 -11.74
C LEU A 77 6.08 -14.88 -11.85
N ARG A 78 5.30 -14.08 -12.56
CA ARG A 78 5.44 -12.62 -12.64
C ARG A 78 4.13 -11.95 -12.26
N CYS A 79 4.22 -10.73 -11.72
CA CYS A 79 3.02 -9.95 -11.44
C CYS A 79 2.50 -9.29 -12.72
N GLN A 80 1.30 -9.66 -13.18
CA GLN A 80 0.59 -8.94 -14.23
C GLN A 80 -0.11 -7.72 -13.61
N PRO A 81 0.33 -6.49 -13.90
CA PRO A 81 -0.23 -5.31 -13.27
C PRO A 81 -1.67 -5.07 -13.70
N ASN A 82 -2.43 -4.43 -12.81
CA ASN A 82 -3.71 -3.81 -13.15
C ASN A 82 -3.48 -2.60 -14.09
N ASP A 83 -4.54 -2.15 -14.76
CA ASP A 83 -4.55 -0.90 -15.54
C ASP A 83 -4.07 0.29 -14.70
N PHE A 84 -4.39 0.26 -13.41
CA PHE A 84 -3.91 1.22 -12.42
C PHE A 84 -2.80 0.59 -11.56
N ARG A 85 -1.55 1.02 -11.75
CA ARG A 85 -0.38 0.44 -11.07
C ARG A 85 -0.43 0.50 -9.53
N GLN A 86 -1.19 1.44 -8.98
CA GLN A 86 -1.43 1.54 -7.54
C GLN A 86 -2.30 0.41 -7.00
N LEU A 87 -3.12 -0.23 -7.86
CA LEU A 87 -3.98 -1.34 -7.50
C LEU A 87 -3.25 -2.68 -7.66
N PRO A 88 -3.63 -3.70 -6.87
CA PRO A 88 -3.09 -5.05 -7.03
C PRO A 88 -3.32 -5.60 -8.44
N GLY A 89 -2.25 -6.18 -8.98
CA GLY A 89 -2.29 -7.05 -10.15
C GLY A 89 -2.57 -8.50 -9.76
N THR A 90 -2.19 -9.43 -10.64
CA THR A 90 -2.39 -10.87 -10.43
C THR A 90 -1.14 -11.65 -10.83
N CYS A 91 -0.72 -12.62 -10.02
CA CYS A 91 0.39 -13.50 -10.36
C CYS A 91 0.04 -14.43 -11.52
N VAL A 92 0.89 -14.44 -12.54
CA VAL A 92 0.75 -15.28 -13.74
C VAL A 92 2.06 -15.97 -14.07
N SER A 93 2.02 -17.05 -14.84
CA SER A 93 3.24 -17.77 -15.25
C SER A 93 4.21 -16.90 -16.02
N ASP A 94 5.48 -16.96 -15.63
CA ASP A 94 6.61 -16.33 -16.31
C ASP A 94 7.09 -17.26 -17.44
N LYS A 95 6.38 -17.22 -18.58
CA LYS A 95 6.69 -18.00 -19.77
C LYS A 95 7.74 -17.32 -20.63
#